data_AF-A0A1Y2SMJ5-F1
#
_entry.id   AF-A0A1Y2SMJ5-F1
#
_cell.length_a   1.000
_cell.length_b   1.000
_cell.length_c   1.000
_cell.angle_alpha   90.00
_cell.angle_beta   90.00
_cell.angle_gamma   90.00
#
_symmetry.space_group_name_H-M   'P 1'
#
loop_
_entity.id
_entity.type
_entity.pdbx_description
1 polymer ?
#
loop_
_entity_poly.entity_id
_entity_poly.type
_entity_poly.pdbx_seq_one_letter_code
_entity_poly.pdbx_strand_id
1 'polypeptide(L)' 'MLELGQQAASKGYEKAISQGLREYESTAGGVKFQVYLDKETGRIMNFFPVAQ' A
#
# COMPACT_ATOMS: atom_id res chain seq x y z
N MET A 1 13.32 4.94 -2.96
CA MET A 1 11.92 4.70 -3.41
C MET A 1 11.35 3.39 -2.87
N LEU A 2 12.06 2.27 -2.98
CA LEU A 2 11.58 0.98 -2.45
C LEU A 2 11.24 1.03 -0.96
N GLU A 3 12.13 1.59 -0.13
CA GLU A 3 11.93 1.71 1.32
C GLU A 3 10.69 2.55 1.69
N LEU A 4 10.49 3.70 1.03
CA LEU A 4 9.29 4.52 1.22
C LEU A 4 8.01 3.78 0.81
N GLY A 5 8.05 3.02 -0.30
CA GLY A 5 6.93 2.21 -0.73
C GLY A 5 6.59 1.09 0.27
N GLN A 6 7.61 0.42 0.82
CA GLN A 6 7.42 -0.57 1.88
C GLN A 6 6.84 0.05 3.16
N GLN A 7 7.33 1.22 3.57
CA GLN A 7 6.81 1.94 4.73
C GLN A 7 5.35 2.35 4.52
N ALA A 8 5.01 2.88 3.33
CA ALA A 8 3.65 3.25 2.97
C ALA A 8 2.72 2.02 2.98
N ALA A 9 3.17 0.91 2.41
CA ALA A 9 2.42 -0.35 2.41
C ALA A 9 2.15 -0.84 3.83
N SER A 10 3.19 -1.00 4.66
CA SER A 10 3.02 -1.44 6.06
C SER A 10 2.09 -0.53 6.85
N LYS A 11 2.16 0.80 6.65
CA LYS A 11 1.33 1.78 7.37
C LYS A 11 -0.16 1.65 7.09
N GLY A 12 -0.56 1.33 5.86
CA GLY A 12 -1.98 1.25 5.48
C GLY A 12 -2.57 -0.16 5.56
N TYR A 13 -1.73 -1.18 5.77
CA TYR A 13 -2.10 -2.59 5.63
C TYR A 13 -3.24 -3.02 6.55
N GLU A 14 -3.12 -2.81 7.86
CA GLU A 14 -4.11 -3.28 8.84
C GLU A 14 -5.51 -2.70 8.58
N LYS A 15 -5.56 -1.41 8.20
CA LYS A 15 -6.81 -0.75 7.82
C LYS A 15 -7.38 -1.35 6.53
N ALA A 16 -6.55 -1.57 5.52
CA ALA A 16 -7.00 -2.13 4.25
C ALA A 16 -7.56 -3.55 4.42
N ILE A 17 -6.90 -4.40 5.20
CA ILE A 17 -7.34 -5.76 5.50
C ILE A 17 -8.65 -5.76 6.28
N SER A 18 -8.78 -4.93 7.33
CA SER A 18 -10.02 -4.87 8.12
C SER A 18 -11.22 -4.36 7.31
N GLN A 19 -10.98 -3.65 6.21
CA GLN A 19 -12.01 -3.17 5.28
C GLN A 19 -12.23 -4.08 4.07
N GLY A 20 -11.48 -5.19 3.96
CA GLY A 20 -11.56 -6.10 2.81
C GLY A 20 -11.15 -5.44 1.49
N LEU A 21 -10.30 -4.41 1.54
CA LEU A 21 -9.81 -3.71 0.36
C LEU A 21 -8.80 -4.57 -0.40
N ARG A 22 -8.75 -4.38 -1.73
CA ARG A 22 -7.76 -5.00 -2.61
C ARG A 22 -6.63 -4.06 -3.01
N GLU A 23 -6.82 -2.78 -2.74
CA GLU A 23 -5.85 -1.74 -2.99
C GLU A 23 -6.11 -0.57 -2.05
N TYR A 24 -5.09 0.24 -1.78
CA TYR A 24 -5.21 1.45 -0.99
C TYR A 24 -4.08 2.43 -1.29
N GLU A 25 -4.37 3.71 -1.07
CA GLU A 25 -3.35 4.75 -1.06
C GLU A 25 -2.75 4.90 0.35
N SER A 26 -1.44 5.09 0.41
CA SER A 26 -0.74 5.44 1.64
C SER A 26 0.44 6.37 1.35
N THR A 27 0.89 7.13 2.34
CA THR A 27 1.94 8.13 2.19
C THR A 27 3.08 7.90 3.17
N ALA A 28 4.31 7.93 2.65
CA ALA A 28 5.56 7.85 3.41
C ALA A 28 6.58 8.85 2.83
N GLY A 29 7.27 9.59 3.70
CA GLY A 29 8.28 10.57 3.28
C GLY A 29 7.75 11.65 2.33
N GLY A 30 6.46 12.00 2.41
CA GLY A 30 5.81 12.96 1.51
C GLY A 30 5.42 12.40 0.13
N VAL A 31 5.71 11.13 -0.17
CA VAL A 31 5.34 10.47 -1.42
C VAL A 31 4.11 9.60 -1.20
N LYS A 32 3.11 9.77 -2.04
CA LYS A 32 1.92 8.92 -2.08
C LYS A 32 2.19 7.67 -2.93
N PHE A 33 1.77 6.51 -2.45
CA PHE A 33 1.86 5.22 -3.14
C PHE A 33 0.48 4.58 -3.24
N GLN A 34 0.19 3.99 -4.40
CA GLN A 34 -0.88 3.02 -4.58
C GLN A 34 -0.32 1.64 -4.24
N VAL A 35 -0.96 0.92 -3.33
CA VAL A 35 -0.55 -0.41 -2.86
C VAL A 35 -1.60 -1.42 -3.26
N TYR A 36 -1.17 -2.56 -3.80
CA TYR A 36 -2.03 -3.64 -4.26
C TYR A 36 -1.87 -4.87 -3.38
N LEU A 37 -3.00 -5.46 -2.99
CA LEU A 37 -3.09 -6.66 -2.16
C LEU A 37 -3.61 -7.84 -2.98
N ASP A 38 -3.08 -9.00 -2.68
CA ASP A 38 -3.63 -10.26 -3.14
C ASP A 38 -5.00 -10.48 -2.50
N LYS A 39 -5.98 -10.86 -3.34
CA LYS A 39 -7.39 -10.96 -2.93
C LYS A 39 -7.65 -12.09 -1.94
N GLU A 40 -6.89 -13.18 -2.03
CA GLU A 40 -7.15 -14.41 -1.26
C GLU A 40 -6.37 -14.42 0.05
N THR A 41 -5.11 -14.00 -0.01
CA THR A 41 -4.16 -14.06 1.10
C THR A 41 -3.99 -12.72 1.82
N GLY A 42 -4.43 -11.63 1.21
CA GLY A 42 -4.16 -10.27 1.68
C GLY A 42 -2.72 -9.83 1.47
N ARG A 43 -1.83 -10.66 0.93
CA ARG A 43 -0.40 -10.33 0.79
C ARG A 43 -0.19 -9.09 -0.09
N ILE A 44 0.70 -8.18 0.33
CA ILE A 44 1.13 -7.06 -0.53
C ILE A 44 1.81 -7.64 -1.79
N MET A 45 1.24 -7.34 -2.95
CA MET A 45 1.74 -7.77 -4.25
C MET A 45 2.70 -6.75 -4.85
N ASN A 46 2.31 -5.48 -4.84
CA ASN A 46 3.08 -4.41 -5.46
C ASN A 46 2.72 -3.03 -4.90
N PHE A 47 3.58 -2.06 -5.13
CA PHE A 47 3.30 -0.65 -4.86
C PHE A 47 3.97 0.23 -5.91
N PHE A 48 3.29 1.32 -6.26
CA PHE A 48 3.79 2.30 -7.22
C PHE A 48 3.61 3.70 -6.68
N PRO A 49 4.60 4.61 -6.85
CA PRO A 49 4.39 6.01 -6.53
C PRO A 49 3.28 6.57 -7.43
N VAL A 50 2.35 7.31 -6.83
CA VAL A 50 1.33 8.03 -7.59
C VAL A 50 1.97 9.34 -8.04
N ALA A 51 2.19 9.50 -9.35
CA ALA A 51 2.57 10.80 -9.90
C ALA A 51 1.40 11.77 -9.73
N GLN A 52 1.71 12.99 -9.28
CA GLN A 52 0.74 14.09 -9.23
C GLN A 52 0.44 14.63 -10.63
#